data_AF-A0A9X8P3A5-F1
#
_entry.id   AF-A0A9X8P3A5-F1
#
_cell.length_a   1.000
_cell.length_b   1.000
_cell.length_c   1.000
_cell.angle_alpha   90.00
_cell.angle_beta   90.00
_cell.angle_gamma   90.00
#
_symmetry.space_group_name_H-M   'P 1'
#
loop_
_entity.id
_entity.type
_entity.pdbx_description
1 polymer ?
#
loop_
_entity_poly.entity_id
_entity_poly.type
_entity_poly.pdbx_seq_one_letter_code
_entity_poly.pdbx_strand_id
1 'polypeptide(L)'
;MNNPFIAKWSRNGNLLCHGHWIISFKEKDFTLPEKYKENHMGTMGIYSVIDPDDETYRDGLDEDDWILGNIDWLADSFEENNVSIEECYFRYFFQAINKQDWRCTSCAGCM
;
A
#
# COMPACT_ATOMS: atom_id res chain seq x y z
N MET A 1 4.58 -4.89 19.10
CA MET A 1 3.59 -5.78 18.47
C MET A 1 4.03 -6.00 17.04
N ASN A 2 4.11 -7.24 16.56
CA ASN A 2 4.40 -7.50 15.15
C ASN A 2 3.15 -7.26 14.32
N ASN A 3 3.30 -6.56 13.20
CA ASN A 3 2.23 -6.35 12.24
C ASN A 3 1.83 -7.71 11.62
N PRO A 4 0.56 -8.14 11.72
CA PRO A 4 0.08 -9.40 11.16
C PRO A 4 -0.13 -9.36 9.63
N PHE A 5 -0.09 -8.17 9.03
CA PHE A 5 -0.15 -7.97 7.59
C PHE A 5 1.24 -7.99 6.98
N ILE A 6 1.35 -8.70 5.86
CA ILE A 6 2.53 -8.72 5.00
C ILE A 6 2.04 -8.25 3.64
N ALA A 7 2.46 -7.06 3.23
CA ALA A 7 2.22 -6.56 1.89
C ALA A 7 3.52 -6.63 1.09
N LYS A 8 3.39 -6.98 -0.20
CA LYS A 8 4.50 -7.00 -1.14
C LYS A 8 4.00 -6.63 -2.52
N TRP A 9 4.75 -5.77 -3.22
CA TRP A 9 4.50 -5.50 -4.62
C TRP A 9 5.13 -6.59 -5.50
N SER A 10 4.38 -7.13 -6.45
CA SER A 10 4.80 -8.29 -7.25
C SER A 10 5.88 -8.00 -8.31
N ARG A 11 6.18 -6.72 -8.57
CA ARG A 11 7.14 -6.27 -9.60
C ARG A 11 8.13 -5.28 -9.01
N ASN A 12 9.25 -5.06 -9.68
CA ASN A 12 10.23 -4.04 -9.33
C ASN A 12 10.90 -3.50 -10.61
N GLY A 13 11.53 -2.32 -10.50
CA GLY A 13 12.23 -1.68 -11.62
C GLY A 13 11.29 -1.16 -12.73
N ASN A 14 11.66 -1.38 -13.99
CA ASN A 14 11.03 -0.75 -15.17
C ASN A 14 9.58 -1.20 -15.46
N LEU A 15 9.06 -2.19 -14.72
CA LEU A 15 7.70 -2.71 -14.88
C LEU A 15 6.89 -2.56 -13.58
N LEU A 16 7.25 -1.59 -12.74
CA LEU A 16 6.53 -1.27 -11.50
C LEU A 16 5.04 -1.02 -11.76
N CYS A 17 4.69 -0.34 -12.86
CA CYS A 17 3.32 -0.03 -13.25
C CYS A 17 2.47 -1.22 -13.71
N HIS A 18 3.07 -2.39 -13.98
CA HIS A 18 2.35 -3.61 -14.35
C HIS A 18 2.36 -4.66 -13.22
N GLY A 19 2.65 -4.21 -11.99
CA GLY A 19 2.60 -5.06 -10.80
C GLY A 19 1.22 -5.16 -10.20
N HIS A 20 1.14 -5.91 -9.12
CA HIS A 20 -0.03 -5.99 -8.26
C HIS A 20 0.37 -6.24 -6.81
N TRP A 21 -0.50 -5.85 -5.89
CA TRP A 21 -0.35 -6.12 -4.48
C TRP A 21 -0.58 -7.60 -4.18
N ILE A 22 0.38 -8.16 -3.45
CA ILE A 22 0.29 -9.48 -2.80
C ILE A 22 0.24 -9.18 -1.31
N ILE A 23 -0.94 -9.33 -0.72
CA ILE A 23 -1.14 -9.09 0.70
C ILE A 23 -1.58 -10.39 1.36
N SER A 24 -0.98 -10.67 2.52
CA SER A 24 -1.36 -11.80 3.37
C SER A 24 -1.58 -11.31 4.80
N PHE A 25 -2.64 -11.79 5.43
CA PHE A 25 -2.98 -11.51 6.84
C PHE A 25 -2.96 -12.82 7.62
N LYS A 26 -2.08 -12.94 8.63
CA LYS A 26 -1.93 -14.17 9.43
C LYS A 26 -1.80 -15.44 8.56
N GLU A 27 -0.95 -15.37 7.52
CA GLU A 27 -0.71 -16.46 6.56
C GLU A 27 -1.91 -16.82 5.65
N LYS A 28 -2.98 -16.01 5.67
CA LYS A 28 -4.12 -16.11 4.77
C LYS A 28 -4.03 -15.06 3.67
N ASP A 29 -4.35 -15.42 2.44
CA ASP A 29 -4.38 -14.47 1.34
C ASP A 29 -5.47 -13.41 1.56
N PHE A 30 -5.07 -12.15 1.40
CA PHE A 30 -5.96 -11.00 1.51
C PHE A 30 -6.30 -10.50 0.11
N THR A 31 -7.55 -10.69 -0.28
CA THR A 31 -8.05 -10.27 -1.59
C THR A 31 -8.39 -8.79 -1.55
N LEU A 32 -7.75 -8.02 -2.44
CA LEU A 32 -8.06 -6.61 -2.67
C LEU A 32 -8.96 -6.44 -3.89
N PRO A 33 -9.79 -5.38 -3.92
CA PRO A 33 -10.50 -4.98 -5.13
C PRO A 33 -9.51 -4.70 -6.27
N GLU A 34 -9.86 -5.11 -7.48
CA GLU A 34 -8.98 -5.02 -8.67
C GLU A 34 -8.45 -3.60 -8.90
N LYS A 35 -9.31 -2.60 -8.68
CA LYS A 35 -8.95 -1.17 -8.75
C LYS A 35 -7.77 -0.81 -7.85
N TYR A 36 -7.65 -1.37 -6.65
CA TYR A 36 -6.56 -1.07 -5.73
C TYR A 36 -5.42 -2.08 -5.85
N LYS A 37 -5.72 -3.31 -6.24
CA LYS A 37 -4.74 -4.37 -6.41
C LYS A 37 -3.65 -4.02 -7.42
N GLU A 38 -3.98 -3.35 -8.51
CA GLU A 38 -3.03 -3.03 -9.59
C GLU A 38 -2.52 -1.57 -9.54
N ASN A 39 -2.95 -0.78 -8.56
CA ASN A 39 -2.54 0.61 -8.43
C ASN A 39 -1.68 0.84 -7.18
N HIS A 40 -0.90 1.92 -7.21
CA HIS A 40 -0.22 2.40 -6.01
C HIS A 40 -1.25 2.80 -4.94
N MET A 41 -0.88 2.65 -3.67
CA MET A 41 -1.83 2.88 -2.58
C MET A 41 -1.90 4.35 -2.19
N GLY A 42 -0.90 5.18 -2.50
CA GLY A 42 -0.97 6.61 -2.18
C GLY A 42 -0.58 6.91 -0.73
N THR A 43 0.22 6.06 -0.09
CA THR A 43 0.65 6.27 1.30
C THR A 43 1.71 7.36 1.41
N MET A 44 1.91 7.94 2.59
CA MET A 44 2.94 8.96 2.80
C MET A 44 4.34 8.35 2.77
N GLY A 45 5.15 8.80 1.81
CA GLY A 45 6.54 8.40 1.64
C GLY A 45 7.33 9.36 0.75
N ILE A 46 8.66 9.23 0.78
CA ILE A 46 9.54 9.91 -0.17
C ILE A 46 9.82 8.92 -1.31
N TYR A 47 9.26 9.20 -2.49
CA TYR A 47 9.28 8.28 -3.63
C TYR A 47 10.37 8.60 -4.65
N SER A 48 11.56 8.91 -4.13
CA SER A 48 12.74 9.21 -4.93
C SER A 48 13.67 8.01 -4.99
N VAL A 49 14.02 7.60 -6.20
CA VAL A 49 15.00 6.53 -6.45
C VAL A 49 16.43 7.03 -6.27
N ILE A 50 16.65 8.34 -6.44
CA ILE A 50 17.97 8.96 -6.45
C ILE A 50 18.35 9.44 -5.05
N ASP A 51 17.42 10.08 -4.35
CA ASP A 51 17.63 10.66 -3.02
C ASP A 51 16.41 10.39 -2.11
N PRO A 52 16.47 9.36 -1.25
CA PRO A 52 15.35 8.96 -0.41
C PRO A 52 15.03 9.96 0.72
N ASP A 53 15.86 10.98 0.94
CA ASP A 53 15.64 12.03 1.94
C ASP A 53 15.12 13.34 1.31
N ASP A 54 14.98 13.41 -0.02
CA ASP A 54 14.49 14.60 -0.72
C ASP A 54 12.98 14.79 -0.55
N GLU A 55 12.60 15.71 0.34
CA GLU A 55 11.21 16.05 0.62
C GLU A 55 10.44 16.57 -0.60
N THR A 56 11.11 16.98 -1.68
CA THR A 56 10.46 17.39 -2.93
C THR A 56 9.70 16.23 -3.58
N TYR A 57 10.11 14.99 -3.30
CA TYR A 57 9.45 13.75 -3.76
C TYR A 57 8.57 13.12 -2.69
N ARG A 58 8.30 13.84 -1.60
CA ARG A 58 7.31 13.44 -0.59
C ARG A 58 5.92 13.55 -1.21
N ASP A 59 5.19 12.45 -1.24
CA ASP A 59 3.86 12.37 -1.83
C ASP A 59 2.97 11.39 -1.05
N GLY A 60 1.66 11.49 -1.24
CA GLY A 60 0.65 10.65 -0.59
C GLY A 60 0.05 11.25 0.68
N LEU A 61 -0.75 10.43 1.37
CA LEU A 61 -1.49 10.81 2.58
C LEU A 61 -0.89 10.15 3.82
N ASP A 62 -0.89 10.85 4.94
CA ASP A 62 -0.51 10.27 6.23
C ASP A 62 -1.45 9.13 6.64
N GLU A 63 -1.04 8.38 7.65
CA GLU A 63 -1.75 7.17 8.09
C GLU A 63 -3.23 7.45 8.40
N ASP A 64 -3.54 8.54 9.11
CA ASP A 64 -4.91 8.84 9.52
C ASP A 64 -5.75 9.32 8.33
N ASP A 65 -5.25 10.28 7.54
CA ASP A 65 -5.95 10.80 6.36
C ASP A 65 -6.16 9.71 5.30
N TRP A 66 -5.17 8.84 5.10
CA TRP A 66 -5.27 7.72 4.17
C TRP A 66 -6.33 6.73 4.63
N ILE A 67 -6.34 6.34 5.90
CA ILE A 67 -7.34 5.40 6.42
C ILE A 67 -8.73 6.00 6.29
N LEU A 68 -8.94 7.26 6.67
CA LEU A 68 -10.24 7.94 6.57
C LEU A 68 -10.74 8.03 5.14
N GLY A 69 -9.87 8.36 4.18
CA GLY A 69 -10.24 8.45 2.76
C GLY A 69 -10.51 7.10 2.09
N ASN A 70 -10.02 6.00 2.67
CA ASN A 70 -10.10 4.66 2.12
C ASN A 70 -10.98 3.69 2.94
N ILE A 71 -11.58 4.16 4.04
CA ILE A 71 -12.26 3.32 5.02
C ILE A 71 -13.41 2.51 4.41
N ASP A 72 -14.14 3.08 3.43
CA ASP A 72 -15.28 2.43 2.79
C ASP A 72 -14.89 1.09 2.16
N TRP A 73 -13.92 1.09 1.24
CA TRP A 73 -13.50 -0.14 0.57
C TRP A 73 -12.60 -1.01 1.45
N LEU A 74 -11.90 -0.42 2.43
CA LEU A 74 -11.12 -1.17 3.41
C LEU A 74 -12.04 -2.01 4.29
N ALA A 75 -13.14 -1.44 4.77
CA ALA A 75 -14.14 -2.15 5.56
C ALA A 75 -14.73 -3.33 4.78
N ASP A 76 -15.14 -3.10 3.53
CA ASP A 76 -15.63 -4.15 2.63
C ASP A 76 -14.59 -5.27 2.44
N SER A 77 -13.34 -4.90 2.14
CA SER A 77 -12.25 -5.86 1.95
C SER A 77 -11.96 -6.66 3.22
N PHE A 78 -12.02 -6.02 4.39
CA PHE A 78 -11.78 -6.67 5.67
C PHE A 78 -12.89 -7.67 5.97
N GLU A 79 -14.15 -7.30 5.75
CA GLU A 79 -15.29 -8.19 5.90
C GLU A 79 -15.17 -9.43 5.00
N GLU A 80 -14.90 -9.23 3.71
CA GLU A 80 -14.72 -10.32 2.73
C GLU A 80 -13.59 -11.28 3.15
N ASN A 81 -12.49 -10.74 3.69
CA ASN A 81 -11.33 -11.53 4.11
C ASN A 81 -11.45 -12.11 5.53
N ASN A 82 -12.58 -11.87 6.23
CA ASN A 82 -12.81 -12.24 7.64
C ASN A 82 -11.78 -11.62 8.60
N VAL A 83 -11.50 -10.33 8.42
CA VAL A 83 -10.64 -9.52 9.28
C VAL A 83 -11.54 -8.59 10.11
N SER A 84 -11.22 -8.41 11.38
CA SER A 84 -11.93 -7.46 12.23
C SER A 84 -11.70 -6.03 11.73
N ILE A 85 -12.78 -5.29 11.55
CA ILE A 85 -12.80 -3.87 11.16
C ILE A 85 -12.49 -3.03 12.42
N GLU A 86 -11.22 -3.02 12.83
CA GLU A 86 -10.73 -2.22 13.96
C GLU A 86 -9.63 -1.26 13.50
N GLU A 87 -9.55 -0.10 14.14
CA GLU A 87 -8.54 0.93 13.83
C GLU A 87 -7.12 0.38 13.84
N CYS A 88 -6.81 -0.49 14.81
CA CYS A 88 -5.49 -1.11 14.90
C CYS A 88 -5.12 -1.93 13.65
N TYR A 89 -6.07 -2.64 13.06
CA TYR A 89 -5.84 -3.42 11.84
C TYR A 89 -5.70 -2.54 10.60
N PHE A 90 -6.43 -1.42 10.52
CA PHE A 90 -6.23 -0.45 9.44
C PHE A 90 -4.83 0.18 9.49
N ARG A 91 -4.38 0.59 10.68
CA ARG A 91 -3.00 1.08 10.88
C ARG A 91 -1.96 0.03 10.50
N TYR A 92 -2.17 -1.22 10.92
CA TYR A 92 -1.31 -2.33 10.51
C TYR A 92 -1.30 -2.54 8.99
N PHE A 93 -2.45 -2.48 8.32
CA PHE A 93 -2.52 -2.57 6.88
C PHE A 93 -1.72 -1.45 6.21
N PHE A 94 -1.93 -0.19 6.63
CA PHE A 94 -1.20 0.98 6.13
C PHE A 94 0.32 0.81 6.30
N GLN A 95 0.78 0.41 7.49
CA GLN A 95 2.21 0.21 7.75
C GLN A 95 2.83 -0.93 6.93
N ALA A 96 2.03 -1.91 6.53
CA ALA A 96 2.49 -2.99 5.66
C ALA A 96 2.66 -2.50 4.22
N ILE A 97 1.63 -1.83 3.67
CA ILE A 97 1.67 -1.32 2.28
C ILE A 97 2.68 -0.18 2.14
N ASN A 98 2.80 0.73 3.11
CA ASN A 98 3.63 1.93 2.98
C ASN A 98 5.11 1.59 2.77
N LYS A 99 5.58 0.50 3.36
CA LYS A 99 6.96 0.01 3.18
C LYS A 99 7.28 -0.47 1.76
N GLN A 100 6.26 -0.77 0.97
CA GLN A 100 6.37 -1.37 -0.36
C GLN A 100 5.63 -0.55 -1.42
N ASP A 101 5.05 0.59 -1.03
CA ASP A 101 4.31 1.45 -1.94
C ASP A 101 5.28 2.12 -2.92
N TRP A 102 4.76 2.54 -4.06
CA TRP A 102 5.56 3.09 -5.15
C TRP A 102 4.81 4.23 -5.83
N ARG A 103 5.50 4.99 -6.67
CA ARG A 103 4.89 6.00 -7.55
C ARG A 103 5.32 5.77 -8.97
N CYS A 104 4.50 6.22 -9.92
CA CYS A 104 4.83 6.16 -11.35
C CYS A 104 6.17 6.89 -11.66
N THR A 105 6.51 7.94 -10.91
CA THR A 105 7.81 8.62 -10.98
C THR A 105 8.99 7.74 -10.57
N SER A 106 8.76 6.70 -9.76
CA SER A 106 9.76 5.69 -9.40
C SER A 106 9.96 4.63 -10.50
N CYS A 107 9.10 4.60 -11.52
CA CYS A 107 9.33 3.79 -12.71
C CYS A 107 10.39 4.48 -13.56
N ALA A 108 11.64 4.02 -13.49
CA ALA A 108 12.80 4.58 -14.20
C ALA A 108 12.65 4.65 -15.75
N GLY A 109 11.54 4.15 -16.31
CA GLY A 109 11.21 4.18 -17.74
C GLY A 109 10.08 5.16 -18.13
N CYS A 110 9.45 5.88 -17.19
CA CYS A 110 8.46 6.91 -17.50
C CYS A 110 9.12 8.31 -17.48
N MET A 111 10.01 8.58 -18.45
CA MET A 111 10.40 9.93 -18.85
C MET A 111 9.63 10.33 -20.12
#